data_AF-D4K8H4-F1
#
_entry.id   AF-D4K8H4-F1
#
_cell.length_a   1.000
_cell.length_b   1.000
_cell.length_c   1.000
_cell.angle_alpha   90.00
_cell.angle_beta   90.00
_cell.angle_gamma   90.00
#
_symmetry.space_group_name_H-M   'P 1'
#
loop_
_entity.id
_entity.type
_entity.pdbx_description
1 polymer ?
#
loop_
_entity_poly.entity_id
_entity_poly.type
_entity_poly.pdbx_seq_one_letter_code
_entity_poly.pdbx_strand_id
1 'polypeptide(L)'
;MKEMNRREFLTLTGVAVVALSLAGCGGPSTPPEPPAPPASESKEMALFKAINEVWYEVNREVVPNPKLDICKSVVYCQEAADLAKFTASPFETYEPEVDEEDYRKWNLPDDVFHEYQLRESEMIQEIRNKYGNGSYRGTAGVSNSTHDGMQLKQLYPRSPSEVREFVRYLAGHGLASPHPEQWMIGLYCPTIKGKTYTVAVMVNFAPI
;
A
#
# COMPACT_ATOMS: atom_id res chain seq x y z
N MET A 1 11.08 13.38 -31.81
CA MET A 1 9.82 13.88 -31.23
C MET A 1 8.73 12.93 -31.65
N LYS A 2 8.12 12.24 -30.69
CA LYS A 2 6.96 11.38 -30.91
C LYS A 2 5.91 11.83 -29.90
N GLU A 3 4.86 12.43 -30.44
CA GLU A 3 3.73 12.99 -29.73
C GLU A 3 2.94 11.83 -29.11
N MET A 4 2.82 11.80 -27.78
CA MET A 4 1.95 10.86 -27.07
C MET A 4 0.65 11.56 -26.69
N ASN A 5 -0.45 10.94 -27.11
CA ASN A 5 -1.82 11.40 -26.96
C ASN A 5 -2.19 11.65 -25.49
N ARG A 6 -2.67 12.87 -25.19
CA ARG A 6 -3.19 13.32 -23.88
C ARG A 6 -4.57 12.75 -23.51
N ARG A 7 -4.87 11.48 -23.83
CA ARG A 7 -6.23 10.91 -23.66
C ARG A 7 -6.29 9.46 -23.15
N GLU A 8 -5.32 9.02 -22.35
CA GLU A 8 -5.34 7.67 -21.76
C GLU A 8 -5.44 7.67 -20.22
N PHE A 9 -5.58 8.83 -19.55
CA PHE A 9 -5.67 8.88 -18.08
C PHE A 9 -7.09 8.70 -17.49
N LEU A 10 -8.12 8.53 -18.32
CA LEU A 10 -9.51 8.42 -17.86
C LEU A 10 -10.30 7.35 -18.60
N THR A 11 -9.96 6.06 -18.42
CA THR A 11 -10.98 4.98 -18.50
C THR A 11 -10.48 3.69 -17.83
N LEU A 12 -10.80 3.53 -16.55
CA LEU A 12 -10.75 2.23 -15.87
C LEU A 12 -11.99 2.09 -14.98
N THR A 13 -13.16 2.07 -15.61
CA THR A 13 -14.35 1.42 -15.07
C THR A 13 -14.50 0.09 -15.80
N GLY A 14 -13.95 -0.96 -15.20
CA GLY A 14 -14.12 -2.34 -15.67
C GLY A 14 -15.57 -2.77 -15.53
N VAL A 15 -16.32 -2.72 -16.63
CA VAL A 15 -17.61 -3.41 -16.74
C VAL A 15 -17.31 -4.88 -17.01
N ALA A 16 -17.38 -5.70 -15.96
CA ALA A 16 -17.39 -7.14 -16.10
C ALA A 16 -18.71 -7.54 -16.79
N VAL A 17 -18.61 -8.06 -18.01
CA VAL A 17 -19.70 -8.69 -18.74
C VAL A 17 -19.99 -10.04 -18.08
N VAL A 18 -20.98 -10.08 -17.19
CA VAL A 18 -21.60 -11.34 -16.78
C VAL A 18 -22.67 -11.67 -17.79
N ALA A 19 -22.38 -12.64 -18.66
CA ALA A 19 -23.39 -13.27 -19.50
C ALA A 19 -24.26 -14.18 -18.62
N LEU A 20 -25.46 -13.71 -18.24
CA LEU A 20 -26.50 -14.53 -17.62
C LEU A 20 -27.62 -14.77 -18.63
N SER A 21 -27.74 -16.01 -19.07
CA SER A 21 -28.80 -16.56 -19.94
C SER A 21 -28.69 -18.08 -19.73
N LEU A 22 -29.70 -18.87 -19.36
CA LEU A 22 -31.15 -18.78 -19.44
C LEU A 22 -31.77 -19.62 -18.30
N ALA A 23 -32.99 -19.27 -17.90
CA ALA A 23 -33.88 -20.15 -17.15
C ALA A 23 -34.33 -21.35 -18.01
N GLY A 24 -34.49 -22.54 -17.41
CA GLY A 24 -35.08 -23.70 -18.09
C GLY A 24 -35.01 -25.05 -17.35
N CYS A 25 -35.87 -25.21 -16.34
CA CYS A 25 -36.66 -26.41 -15.98
C CYS A 25 -36.06 -27.86 -16.03
N GLY A 26 -36.00 -28.50 -14.84
CA GLY A 26 -36.45 -29.90 -14.61
C GLY A 26 -35.45 -31.07 -14.77
N GLY A 27 -35.01 -31.69 -13.67
CA GLY A 27 -34.32 -33.00 -13.67
C GLY A 27 -33.41 -33.26 -12.45
N PRO A 28 -33.09 -34.53 -12.10
CA PRO A 28 -32.91 -35.02 -10.71
C PRO A 28 -31.62 -34.58 -10.00
N SER A 29 -31.71 -34.56 -8.66
CA SER A 29 -30.74 -34.14 -7.65
C SER A 29 -29.26 -34.35 -8.00
N THR A 30 -28.56 -33.24 -8.23
CA THR A 30 -27.09 -33.16 -8.25
C THR A 30 -26.52 -33.22 -6.82
N PRO A 31 -25.38 -33.90 -6.58
CA PRO A 31 -24.71 -33.88 -5.29
C PRO A 31 -24.33 -32.46 -4.87
N PRO A 32 -24.31 -32.13 -3.57
CA PRO A 32 -23.88 -30.82 -3.10
C PRO A 32 -22.48 -30.51 -3.61
N GLU A 33 -22.35 -29.33 -4.23
CA GLU A 33 -21.09 -28.82 -4.76
C GLU A 33 -20.06 -28.73 -3.62
N PRO A 34 -18.81 -29.17 -3.84
CA PRO A 34 -17.76 -29.07 -2.83
C PRO A 34 -17.63 -27.60 -2.37
N PRO A 35 -17.47 -27.34 -1.06
CA PRO A 35 -17.25 -25.98 -0.59
C PRO A 35 -16.06 -25.38 -1.34
N ALA A 36 -16.28 -24.19 -1.91
CA ALA A 36 -15.23 -23.45 -2.58
C ALA A 36 -14.02 -23.32 -1.64
N PRO A 37 -12.77 -23.48 -2.14
CA PRO A 37 -11.58 -23.28 -1.33
C PRO A 37 -11.66 -21.88 -0.67
N PRO A 38 -11.21 -21.73 0.58
CA PRO A 38 -11.25 -20.44 1.26
C PRO A 38 -10.59 -19.40 0.37
N ALA A 39 -11.25 -18.25 0.20
CA ALA A 39 -10.72 -17.15 -0.57
C ALA A 39 -9.29 -16.87 -0.08
N SER A 40 -8.30 -17.04 -0.96
CA SER A 40 -6.91 -16.73 -0.64
C SER A 40 -6.86 -15.32 -0.06
N GLU A 41 -6.41 -15.19 1.17
CA GLU A 41 -6.20 -13.90 1.79
C GLU A 41 -5.26 -13.05 0.92
N SER A 42 -5.56 -11.75 0.76
CA SER A 42 -4.68 -10.88 -0.01
C SER A 42 -3.33 -10.73 0.67
N LYS A 43 -2.27 -10.45 -0.11
CA LYS A 43 -0.91 -10.26 0.43
C LYS A 43 -0.87 -9.13 1.46
N GLU A 44 -1.64 -8.07 1.24
CA GLU A 44 -1.77 -6.92 2.13
C GLU A 44 -2.39 -7.32 3.47
N MET A 45 -3.45 -8.14 3.48
CA MET A 45 -4.09 -8.58 4.72
C MET A 45 -3.22 -9.57 5.50
N ALA A 46 -2.55 -10.49 4.78
CA ALA A 46 -1.58 -11.39 5.39
C ALA A 46 -0.42 -10.62 6.05
N LEU A 47 0.13 -9.62 5.35
CA LEU A 47 1.19 -8.76 5.90
C LEU A 47 0.68 -7.91 7.06
N PHE A 48 -0.53 -7.34 6.98
CA PHE A 48 -1.14 -6.57 8.06
C PHE A 48 -1.27 -7.39 9.36
N LYS A 49 -1.71 -8.65 9.26
CA LYS A 49 -1.76 -9.57 10.40
C LYS A 49 -0.37 -9.82 10.98
N ALA A 50 0.60 -10.17 10.14
CA ALA A 50 1.98 -10.42 10.56
C ALA A 50 2.62 -9.20 11.24
N ILE A 51 2.35 -7.99 10.74
CA ILE A 51 2.79 -6.73 11.37
C ILE A 51 2.22 -6.63 12.79
N ASN A 52 0.92 -6.86 12.96
CA ASN A 52 0.26 -6.75 14.26
C ASN A 52 0.71 -7.81 15.27
N GLU A 53 1.12 -8.99 14.82
CA GLU A 53 1.70 -10.02 15.70
C GLU A 53 2.99 -9.55 16.39
N VAL A 54 3.81 -8.75 15.69
CA VAL A 54 5.12 -8.29 16.21
C VAL A 54 5.15 -6.82 16.60
N TRP A 55 4.11 -6.04 16.27
CA TRP A 55 4.08 -4.58 16.40
C TRP A 55 4.49 -4.12 17.80
N TYR A 56 3.80 -4.58 18.83
CA TYR A 56 4.04 -4.12 20.19
C TYR A 56 5.45 -4.45 20.67
N GLU A 57 5.92 -5.67 20.44
CA GLU A 57 7.23 -6.12 20.90
C GLU A 57 8.35 -5.31 20.25
N VAL A 58 8.30 -5.17 18.93
CA VAL A 58 9.29 -4.41 18.16
C VAL A 58 9.23 -2.93 18.48
N ASN A 59 8.03 -2.37 18.60
CA ASN A 59 7.87 -0.95 18.92
C ASN A 59 8.47 -0.64 20.31
N ARG A 60 8.27 -1.50 21.32
CA ARG A 60 8.96 -1.36 22.62
C ARG A 60 10.48 -1.43 22.52
N GLU A 61 11.04 -2.24 21.63
CA GLU A 61 12.50 -2.36 21.45
C GLU A 61 13.11 -1.06 20.89
N VAL A 62 12.38 -0.32 20.06
CA VAL A 62 12.86 0.94 19.45
C VAL A 62 12.58 2.18 20.31
N VAL A 63 11.71 2.08 21.31
CA VAL A 63 11.37 3.21 22.19
C VAL A 63 12.51 3.45 23.20
N PRO A 64 13.07 4.68 23.28
CA PRO A 64 14.20 4.97 24.17
C PRO A 64 13.85 4.90 25.67
N ASN A 65 12.57 5.04 26.03
CA ASN A 65 12.11 4.95 27.41
C ASN A 65 11.06 3.82 27.56
N PRO A 66 11.40 2.71 28.24
CA PRO A 66 10.51 1.54 28.38
C PRO A 66 9.26 1.80 29.24
N LYS A 67 9.13 2.99 29.84
CA LYS A 67 7.96 3.40 30.63
C LYS A 67 6.90 4.14 29.82
N LEU A 68 7.16 4.49 28.56
CA LEU A 68 6.16 5.14 27.71
C LEU A 68 5.06 4.15 27.35
N ASP A 69 3.82 4.59 27.49
CA ASP A 69 2.69 3.84 26.93
C ASP A 69 2.71 3.99 25.41
N ILE A 70 2.59 2.87 24.72
CA ILE A 70 2.68 2.81 23.26
C ILE A 70 1.51 2.03 22.69
N CYS A 71 1.10 2.43 21.51
CA CYS A 71 0.09 1.73 20.74
C CYS A 71 0.48 0.25 20.53
N LYS A 72 -0.39 -0.65 20.98
CA LYS A 72 -0.14 -2.11 20.98
C LYS A 72 -0.37 -2.77 19.62
N SER A 73 -1.14 -2.14 18.75
CA SER A 73 -1.50 -2.67 17.44
C SER A 73 -1.89 -1.54 16.49
N VAL A 74 -1.70 -1.74 15.19
CA VAL A 74 -2.18 -0.84 14.14
C VAL A 74 -3.55 -1.27 13.63
N VAL A 75 -4.35 -0.30 13.19
CA VAL A 75 -5.64 -0.53 12.51
C VAL A 75 -5.48 -0.34 11.01
N TYR A 76 -6.16 -1.15 10.21
CA TYR A 76 -6.13 -0.98 8.76
C TYR A 76 -6.92 0.26 8.33
N CYS A 77 -6.35 1.11 7.47
CA CYS A 77 -7.01 2.28 6.90
C CYS A 77 -7.07 2.17 5.38
N GLN A 78 -8.29 2.19 4.85
CA GLN A 78 -8.53 2.02 3.43
C GLN A 78 -8.00 3.20 2.61
N GLU A 79 -8.18 4.43 3.08
CA GLU A 79 -7.69 5.66 2.43
C GLU A 79 -6.17 5.67 2.35
N ALA A 80 -5.51 5.19 3.40
CA ALA A 80 -4.06 5.01 3.41
C ALA A 80 -3.62 3.92 2.40
N ALA A 81 -4.41 2.85 2.23
CA ALA A 81 -4.11 1.80 1.27
C ALA A 81 -4.33 2.27 -0.18
N ASP A 82 -5.36 3.08 -0.41
CA ASP A 82 -5.61 3.72 -1.70
C ASP A 82 -4.48 4.68 -2.06
N LEU A 83 -3.98 5.46 -1.09
CA LEU A 83 -2.78 6.28 -1.27
C LEU A 83 -1.54 5.42 -1.54
N ALA A 84 -1.29 4.34 -0.78
CA ALA A 84 -0.17 3.43 -1.03
C ALA A 84 -0.21 2.85 -2.45
N LYS A 85 -1.40 2.48 -2.93
CA LYS A 85 -1.62 2.01 -4.30
C LYS A 85 -1.37 3.10 -5.33
N PHE A 86 -1.91 4.30 -5.11
CA PHE A 86 -1.68 5.44 -6.01
C PHE A 86 -0.19 5.74 -6.14
N THR A 87 0.53 5.82 -5.01
CA THR A 87 1.97 6.07 -4.97
C THR A 87 2.77 4.99 -5.71
N ALA A 88 2.29 3.75 -5.74
CA ALA A 88 2.91 2.65 -6.47
C ALA A 88 2.55 2.61 -7.97
N SER A 89 1.47 3.29 -8.39
CA SER A 89 0.92 3.17 -9.73
C SER A 89 1.87 3.52 -10.88
N PRO A 90 2.81 4.49 -10.76
CA PRO A 90 3.76 4.75 -11.83
C PRO A 90 4.65 3.54 -12.15
N PHE A 91 4.98 2.72 -11.15
CA PHE A 91 5.86 1.55 -11.32
C PHE A 91 5.17 0.38 -12.04
N GLU A 92 3.83 0.36 -12.05
CA GLU A 92 3.03 -0.62 -12.78
C GLU A 92 2.69 -0.14 -14.20
N THR A 93 2.67 1.18 -14.41
CA THR A 93 2.22 1.80 -15.67
C THR A 93 3.37 2.10 -16.63
N TYR A 94 4.52 2.50 -16.09
CA TYR A 94 5.69 2.89 -16.88
C TYR A 94 6.77 1.82 -16.80
N GLU A 95 7.55 1.69 -17.88
CA GLU A 95 8.78 0.89 -17.84
C GLU A 95 9.90 1.67 -17.13
N PRO A 96 10.72 0.99 -16.32
CA PRO A 96 11.88 1.63 -15.70
C PRO A 96 12.92 2.07 -16.75
N GLU A 97 13.61 3.18 -16.46
CA GLU A 97 14.79 3.63 -17.21
C GLU A 97 15.99 2.70 -16.96
N VAL A 98 16.14 2.21 -15.71
CA VAL A 98 17.14 1.22 -15.33
C VAL A 98 16.43 0.01 -14.74
N ASP A 99 16.67 -1.17 -15.31
CA ASP A 99 16.06 -2.44 -14.90
C ASP A 99 17.11 -3.52 -14.68
N GLU A 100 17.67 -3.53 -13.47
CA GLU A 100 18.56 -4.57 -12.99
C GLU A 100 17.82 -5.45 -11.98
N GLU A 101 18.34 -6.65 -11.73
CA GLU A 101 17.67 -7.64 -10.88
C GLU A 101 17.29 -7.01 -9.53
N ASP A 102 18.23 -6.37 -8.84
CA ASP A 102 18.05 -5.80 -7.50
C ASP A 102 17.83 -4.29 -7.48
N TYR A 103 17.83 -3.65 -8.64
CA TYR A 103 17.74 -2.19 -8.74
C TYR A 103 16.88 -1.77 -9.92
N ARG A 104 15.83 -0.98 -9.62
CA ARG A 104 14.95 -0.42 -10.64
C ARG A 104 14.72 1.06 -10.41
N LYS A 105 14.84 1.83 -11.48
CA LYS A 105 14.73 3.29 -11.46
C LYS A 105 13.79 3.73 -12.58
N TRP A 106 12.84 4.58 -12.24
CA TRP A 106 11.89 5.18 -13.17
C TRP A 106 12.18 6.66 -13.32
N ASN A 107 11.91 7.14 -14.53
CA ASN A 107 11.98 8.53 -14.89
C ASN A 107 10.67 8.91 -15.57
N LEU A 108 9.87 9.73 -14.90
CA LEU A 108 8.66 10.27 -15.48
C LEU A 108 8.97 11.59 -16.20
N PRO A 109 8.28 11.87 -17.32
CA PRO A 109 8.22 13.22 -17.86
C PRO A 109 7.84 14.21 -16.76
N ASP A 110 8.49 15.38 -16.78
CA ASP A 110 8.35 16.36 -15.70
C ASP A 110 6.90 16.81 -15.48
N ASP A 111 6.15 17.04 -16.56
CA ASP A 111 4.72 17.38 -16.51
C ASP A 111 3.87 16.28 -15.86
N VAL A 112 4.09 15.03 -16.26
CA VAL A 112 3.42 13.87 -15.70
C VAL A 112 3.74 13.70 -14.21
N PHE A 113 5.00 13.92 -13.82
CA PHE A 113 5.42 13.86 -12.42
C PHE A 113 4.76 14.94 -11.57
N HIS A 114 4.62 16.17 -12.09
CA HIS A 114 3.93 17.25 -11.39
C HIS A 114 2.44 16.95 -11.20
N GLU A 115 1.76 16.38 -12.21
CA GLU A 115 0.37 15.94 -12.07
C GLU A 115 0.22 14.81 -11.03
N TYR A 116 1.15 13.85 -11.04
CA TYR A 116 1.22 12.79 -10.03
C TYR A 116 1.38 13.36 -8.61
N GLN A 117 2.33 14.28 -8.40
CA GLN A 117 2.56 14.94 -7.10
C GLN A 117 1.35 15.76 -6.63
N LEU A 118 0.68 16.45 -7.54
CA LEU A 118 -0.56 17.18 -7.23
C LEU A 118 -1.64 16.22 -6.73
N ARG A 119 -1.86 15.10 -7.44
CA ARG A 119 -2.86 14.12 -7.05
C ARG A 119 -2.52 13.40 -5.74
N GLU A 120 -1.24 13.08 -5.52
CA GLU A 120 -0.77 12.52 -4.24
C GLU A 120 -1.08 13.48 -3.08
N SER A 121 -0.81 14.77 -3.28
CA SER A 121 -1.11 15.82 -2.31
C SER A 121 -2.60 15.93 -2.02
N GLU A 122 -3.48 15.87 -3.03
CA GLU A 122 -4.94 15.87 -2.85
C GLU A 122 -5.40 14.71 -1.95
N MET A 123 -4.92 13.49 -2.22
CA MET A 123 -5.27 12.30 -1.41
C MET A 123 -4.75 12.42 0.03
N ILE A 124 -3.56 12.99 0.24
CA ILE A 124 -3.05 13.29 1.58
C ILE A 124 -3.95 14.32 2.28
N GLN A 125 -4.45 15.33 1.56
CA GLN A 125 -5.38 16.30 2.14
C GLN A 125 -6.73 15.67 2.51
N GLU A 126 -7.23 14.70 1.74
CA GLU A 126 -8.43 13.94 2.12
C GLU A 126 -8.24 13.20 3.46
N ILE A 127 -7.08 12.55 3.65
CA ILE A 127 -6.70 11.91 4.92
C ILE A 127 -6.62 12.94 6.06
N ARG A 128 -6.03 14.12 5.81
CA ARG A 128 -5.94 15.21 6.80
C ARG A 128 -7.30 15.78 7.17
N ASN A 129 -8.20 15.94 6.21
CA ASN A 129 -9.55 16.41 6.46
C ASN A 129 -10.36 15.40 7.30
N LYS A 130 -10.12 14.10 7.11
CA LYS A 130 -10.84 13.04 7.80
C LYS A 130 -10.30 12.75 9.21
N TYR A 131 -8.99 12.74 9.37
CA TYR A 131 -8.32 12.29 10.60
C TYR A 131 -7.58 13.42 11.35
N GLY A 132 -7.63 14.64 10.83
CA GLY A 132 -7.02 15.86 11.36
C GLY A 132 -5.73 16.27 10.65
N ASN A 133 -5.36 17.55 10.71
CA ASN A 133 -4.31 18.14 9.85
C ASN A 133 -2.93 17.47 10.00
N GLY A 134 -2.64 16.91 11.17
CA GLY A 134 -1.39 16.20 11.47
C GLY A 134 -1.43 14.68 11.28
N SER A 135 -2.48 14.13 10.68
CA SER A 135 -2.74 12.68 10.65
C SER A 135 -1.84 11.90 9.70
N TYR A 136 -1.51 12.45 8.53
CA TYR A 136 -0.60 11.81 7.59
C TYR A 136 0.85 11.91 8.07
N ARG A 137 1.52 10.76 8.19
CA ARG A 137 2.85 10.66 8.79
C ARG A 137 3.94 10.30 7.81
N GLY A 138 3.57 9.58 6.75
CA GLY A 138 4.45 9.37 5.61
C GLY A 138 4.19 8.04 4.90
N THR A 139 4.93 7.86 3.82
CA THR A 139 4.90 6.67 2.98
C THR A 139 6.26 5.97 3.03
N ALA A 140 6.22 4.66 3.20
CA ALA A 140 7.34 3.74 3.28
C ALA A 140 7.41 2.89 2.01
N GLY A 141 8.62 2.48 1.64
CA GLY A 141 8.87 1.52 0.56
C GLY A 141 9.00 2.11 -0.84
N VAL A 142 8.94 3.43 -0.97
CA VAL A 142 9.02 4.16 -2.22
C VAL A 142 9.96 5.36 -2.12
N SER A 143 10.55 5.73 -3.24
CA SER A 143 11.24 7.00 -3.47
C SER A 143 10.56 7.67 -4.63
N ASN A 144 9.97 8.84 -4.41
CA ASN A 144 9.19 9.55 -5.41
C ASN A 144 9.35 11.08 -5.33
N SER A 145 10.44 11.57 -4.73
CA SER A 145 10.66 13.00 -4.51
C SER A 145 11.19 13.74 -5.75
N THR A 146 11.71 13.02 -6.75
CA THR A 146 12.17 13.59 -8.02
C THR A 146 11.63 12.79 -9.19
N HIS A 147 11.35 13.48 -10.30
CA HIS A 147 10.80 12.85 -11.50
C HIS A 147 11.75 11.82 -12.12
N ASP A 148 13.06 12.03 -11.99
CA ASP A 148 14.15 11.26 -12.60
C ASP A 148 14.81 10.28 -11.63
N GLY A 149 14.20 9.99 -10.48
CA GLY A 149 14.81 9.25 -9.38
C GLY A 149 13.85 8.29 -8.68
N MET A 150 12.75 7.93 -9.35
CA MET A 150 11.69 7.15 -8.73
C MET A 150 12.06 5.68 -8.55
N GLN A 151 11.77 5.09 -7.38
CA GLN A 151 12.17 3.73 -7.03
C GLN A 151 11.17 3.06 -6.08
N LEU A 152 10.98 1.75 -6.24
CA LEU A 152 10.45 0.87 -5.19
C LEU A 152 11.60 0.28 -4.40
N LYS A 153 11.63 0.55 -3.09
CA LYS A 153 12.78 0.26 -2.22
C LYS A 153 12.55 -0.92 -1.28
N GLN A 154 11.30 -1.26 -0.98
CA GLN A 154 10.97 -2.29 -0.01
C GLN A 154 10.39 -3.53 -0.69
N LEU A 155 11.11 -4.65 -0.59
CA LEU A 155 10.58 -5.96 -0.96
C LEU A 155 9.53 -6.42 0.05
N TYR A 156 8.58 -7.23 -0.43
CA TYR A 156 7.57 -7.86 0.41
C TYR A 156 8.24 -8.75 1.47
N PRO A 157 8.00 -8.52 2.78
CA PRO A 157 8.53 -9.36 3.84
C PRO A 157 7.97 -10.79 3.77
N ARG A 158 8.83 -11.79 3.63
CA ARG A 158 8.46 -13.22 3.49
C ARG A 158 8.73 -14.04 4.75
N SER A 159 9.45 -13.49 5.72
CA SER A 159 9.83 -14.16 6.96
C SER A 159 9.50 -13.34 8.20
N PRO A 160 9.30 -13.95 9.39
CA PRO A 160 9.06 -13.21 10.63
C PRO A 160 10.18 -12.21 10.96
N SER A 161 11.43 -12.51 10.62
CA SER A 161 12.56 -11.59 10.77
C SER A 161 12.45 -10.37 9.87
N GLU A 162 12.07 -10.55 8.60
CA GLU A 162 11.85 -9.45 7.66
C GLU A 162 10.64 -8.60 8.07
N VAL A 163 9.57 -9.21 8.59
CA VAL A 163 8.42 -8.47 9.14
C VAL A 163 8.85 -7.63 10.34
N ARG A 164 9.65 -8.19 11.27
CA ARG A 164 10.20 -7.43 12.40
C ARG A 164 11.10 -6.27 11.94
N GLU A 165 11.94 -6.47 10.94
CA GLU A 165 12.75 -5.40 10.32
C GLU A 165 11.88 -4.30 9.71
N PHE A 166 10.84 -4.69 8.97
CA PHE A 166 9.90 -3.74 8.40
C PHE A 166 9.18 -2.93 9.48
N VAL A 167 8.73 -3.57 10.57
CA VAL A 167 8.14 -2.87 11.71
C VAL A 167 9.14 -1.93 12.40
N ARG A 168 10.42 -2.33 12.55
CA ARG A 168 11.48 -1.42 13.03
C ARG A 168 11.66 -0.23 12.12
N TYR A 169 11.56 -0.42 10.81
CA TYR A 169 11.64 0.69 9.85
C TYR A 169 10.48 1.68 10.03
N LEU A 170 9.24 1.17 10.16
CA LEU A 170 8.04 2.00 10.38
C LEU A 170 8.08 2.74 11.73
N ALA A 171 8.44 2.05 12.82
CA ALA A 171 8.42 2.62 14.17
C ALA A 171 9.69 3.40 14.55
N GLY A 172 10.85 3.00 14.00
CA GLY A 172 12.16 3.54 14.38
C GLY A 172 12.57 4.82 13.64
N HIS A 173 12.11 5.01 12.40
CA HIS A 173 12.44 6.20 11.59
C HIS A 173 11.40 7.33 11.67
N GLY A 174 10.48 7.27 12.64
CA GLY A 174 9.58 8.38 12.95
C GLY A 174 8.28 8.45 12.15
N LEU A 175 7.93 7.41 11.37
CA LEU A 175 6.60 7.32 10.76
C LEU A 175 5.53 6.97 11.80
N ALA A 176 5.88 6.15 12.79
CA ALA A 176 5.15 6.03 14.04
C ALA A 176 6.00 6.53 15.20
N SER A 177 5.47 7.49 15.97
CA SER A 177 6.10 7.91 17.22
C SER A 177 5.61 7.01 18.38
N PRO A 178 6.45 6.83 19.43
CA PRO A 178 6.03 6.28 20.70
C PRO A 178 4.90 7.11 21.32
N HIS A 179 3.66 6.73 21.04
CA HIS A 179 2.47 7.41 21.53
C HIS A 179 1.35 6.38 21.77
N PRO A 180 0.49 6.58 22.79
CA PRO A 180 -0.62 5.66 23.06
C PRO A 180 -1.75 5.76 22.02
N GLU A 181 -1.80 6.82 21.22
CA GLU A 181 -2.82 6.98 20.17
C GLU A 181 -2.80 5.85 19.14
N GLN A 182 -3.98 5.56 18.60
CA GLN A 182 -4.16 4.53 17.60
C GLN A 182 -3.44 4.90 16.29
N TRP A 183 -2.46 4.08 15.92
CA TRP A 183 -1.85 4.11 14.60
C TRP A 183 -2.72 3.37 13.61
N MET A 184 -2.78 3.88 12.40
CA MET A 184 -3.42 3.28 11.25
C MET A 184 -2.39 3.04 10.15
N ILE A 185 -2.61 1.99 9.37
CA ILE A 185 -1.72 1.60 8.27
C ILE A 185 -2.54 1.25 7.03
N GLY A 186 -2.09 1.74 5.88
CA GLY A 186 -2.51 1.27 4.57
C GLY A 186 -1.38 0.53 3.90
N LEU A 187 -1.67 -0.57 3.21
CA LEU A 187 -0.67 -1.41 2.55
C LEU A 187 -1.06 -1.64 1.09
N TYR A 188 -0.06 -1.66 0.22
CA TYR A 188 -0.20 -2.15 -1.15
C TYR A 188 1.03 -2.97 -1.55
N CYS A 189 0.82 -4.16 -2.11
CA CYS A 189 1.89 -5.11 -2.39
C CYS A 189 1.98 -5.48 -3.90
N PRO A 190 2.43 -4.55 -4.77
CA PRO A 190 2.47 -4.77 -6.21
C PRO A 190 3.51 -5.84 -6.56
N THR A 191 3.25 -6.59 -7.64
CA THR A 191 4.21 -7.56 -8.19
C THR A 191 4.66 -7.13 -9.57
N ILE A 192 5.92 -6.70 -9.66
CA ILE A 192 6.52 -6.14 -10.87
C ILE A 192 7.67 -7.04 -11.27
N LYS A 193 7.62 -7.58 -12.50
CA LYS A 193 8.64 -8.46 -13.08
C LYS A 193 9.06 -9.59 -12.12
N GLY A 194 8.07 -10.26 -11.52
CA GLY A 194 8.27 -11.40 -10.62
C GLY A 194 8.72 -11.07 -9.19
N LYS A 195 9.01 -9.81 -8.87
CA LYS A 195 9.31 -9.35 -7.50
C LYS A 195 8.09 -8.68 -6.89
N THR A 196 7.73 -9.04 -5.66
CA THR A 196 6.66 -8.38 -4.90
C THR A 196 7.29 -7.35 -3.97
N TYR A 197 6.78 -6.13 -4.03
CA TYR A 197 7.20 -5.00 -3.21
C TYR A 197 6.14 -4.69 -2.15
N THR A 198 6.47 -3.81 -1.20
CA THR A 198 5.54 -3.29 -0.20
C THR A 198 5.63 -1.79 -0.16
N VAL A 199 4.49 -1.13 -0.33
CA VAL A 199 4.30 0.30 -0.02
C VAL A 199 3.37 0.39 1.17
N ALA A 200 3.75 1.18 2.17
CA ALA A 200 2.95 1.37 3.38
C ALA A 200 2.76 2.85 3.68
N VAL A 201 1.55 3.24 4.06
CA VAL A 201 1.23 4.60 4.48
C VAL A 201 0.84 4.57 5.95
N MET A 202 1.53 5.37 6.76
CA MET A 202 1.23 5.52 8.19
C MET A 202 0.36 6.74 8.42
N VAL A 203 -0.72 6.54 9.18
CA VAL A 203 -1.65 7.59 9.59
C VAL A 203 -1.87 7.46 11.10
N ASN A 204 -2.07 8.57 11.81
CA ASN A 204 -2.60 8.54 13.17
C ASN A 204 -3.83 9.44 13.27
N PHE A 205 -4.63 9.25 14.32
CA PHE A 205 -5.63 10.26 14.66
C PHE A 205 -4.92 11.48 15.25
N ALA A 206 -5.19 12.68 14.72
CA ALA A 206 -4.58 13.92 15.20
C ALA A 206 -5.68 14.97 15.39
N PRO A 207 -6.43 14.94 16.51
CA PRO A 207 -7.58 15.81 16.71
C PRO A 207 -7.19 17.29 16.58
N ILE A 208 -8.10 18.05 15.97
CA ILE A 208 -8.01 19.50 15.75
C ILE A 208 -8.13 20.24 17.09
#